data_AF-A0AAW1YRD7-F1
#
_entry.id   AF-A0AAW1YRD7-F1
#
_cell.length_a   1.000
_cell.length_b   1.000
_cell.length_c   1.000
_cell.angle_alpha   90.00
_cell.angle_beta   90.00
_cell.angle_gamma   90.00
#
_symmetry.space_group_name_H-M   'P 1'
#
loop_
_entity.id
_entity.type
_entity.pdbx_description
1 polymer ?
#
loop_
_entity_poly.entity_id
_entity_poly.type
_entity_poly.pdbx_seq_one_letter_code
_entity_poly.pdbx_strand_id
1 'polypeptide(L)'
;MSSGSLVQALANITTGPDPRNCISVLAMSNHKEILILQECCTDATGSYVIFAPITPDVFQSMLYGVDQDIPLMPFGFSILPNVSGSILDGTLLTMVFQITVKNVSSKQAVEVVTQIVKEALQKIIEAVN
;
A
#
# COMPACT_ATOMS: atom_id res chain seq x y z
N MET A 1 -5.85 6.14 -18.25
CA MET A 1 -5.53 4.94 -19.06
C MET A 1 -4.56 4.08 -18.26
N SER A 2 -5.05 3.07 -17.55
CA SER A 2 -4.23 2.20 -16.69
C SER A 2 -3.48 1.17 -17.54
N SER A 3 -2.17 1.32 -17.67
CA SER A 3 -1.34 0.27 -18.24
C SER A 3 -1.29 -0.93 -17.28
N GLY A 4 -1.89 -2.06 -17.66
CA GLY A 4 -1.06 -3.25 -17.89
C GLY A 4 -0.73 -4.22 -16.75
N SER A 5 -1.49 -4.30 -15.66
CA SER A 5 -1.51 -5.51 -14.81
C SER A 5 -2.91 -5.76 -14.28
N LEU A 6 -3.45 -6.94 -14.55
CA LEU A 6 -4.67 -7.39 -13.90
C LEU A 6 -4.31 -7.74 -12.45
N VAL A 7 -4.74 -6.91 -11.50
CA VAL A 7 -4.66 -7.24 -10.08
C VAL A 7 -5.84 -8.13 -9.76
N GLN A 8 -5.57 -9.36 -9.34
CA GLN A 8 -6.59 -10.33 -8.97
C GLN A 8 -6.60 -10.51 -7.44
N ALA A 9 -7.74 -10.30 -6.80
CA ALA A 9 -7.91 -10.69 -5.41
C ALA A 9 -8.01 -12.21 -5.32
N LEU A 10 -7.11 -12.82 -4.55
CA LEU A 10 -7.11 -14.25 -4.24
C LEU A 10 -7.92 -14.55 -2.98
N ALA A 11 -7.90 -13.62 -2.03
CA ALA A 11 -8.66 -13.67 -0.80
C ALA A 11 -9.05 -12.25 -0.38
N ASN A 12 -10.21 -12.11 0.26
CA ASN A 12 -10.68 -10.87 0.84
C ASN A 12 -11.42 -11.18 2.14
N ILE A 13 -10.98 -10.57 3.23
CA ILE A 13 -11.50 -10.78 4.58
C ILE A 13 -11.99 -9.43 5.08
N THR A 14 -13.28 -9.28 5.27
CA THR A 14 -13.86 -8.08 5.87
C THR A 14 -13.48 -8.00 7.35
N THR A 15 -12.96 -6.85 7.80
CA THR A 15 -12.48 -6.64 9.18
C THR A 15 -13.48 -5.91 10.07
N GLY A 16 -14.62 -5.48 9.54
CA GLY A 16 -15.66 -4.80 10.32
C GLY A 16 -17.02 -4.74 9.62
N PRO A 17 -17.95 -3.91 10.12
CA PRO A 17 -19.29 -3.77 9.52
C PRO A 17 -19.26 -3.12 8.14
N ASP A 18 -18.27 -2.26 7.87
CA ASP A 18 -18.08 -1.65 6.58
C ASP A 18 -17.35 -2.63 5.64
N PRO A 19 -17.95 -3.03 4.50
CA PRO A 19 -17.31 -3.95 3.57
C PRO A 19 -16.05 -3.39 2.89
N ARG A 20 -15.83 -2.07 2.97
CA ARG A 20 -14.60 -1.40 2.51
C ARG A 20 -13.42 -1.65 3.46
N ASN A 21 -13.69 -2.05 4.70
CA ASN A 21 -12.66 -2.40 5.67
C ASN A 21 -12.32 -3.87 5.50
N CYS A 22 -11.14 -4.15 4.97
CA CYS A 22 -10.76 -5.49 4.59
C CYS A 22 -9.26 -5.72 4.55
N ILE A 23 -8.90 -7.00 4.73
CA ILE A 23 -7.58 -7.52 4.44
C ILE A 23 -7.69 -8.38 3.19
N SER A 24 -6.91 -8.05 2.17
CA SER A 24 -6.88 -8.72 0.87
C SER A 24 -5.52 -9.29 0.56
N VAL A 25 -5.52 -10.42 -0.14
CA VAL A 25 -4.33 -10.99 -0.78
C VAL A 25 -4.49 -10.80 -2.28
N LEU A 26 -3.62 -10.01 -2.87
CA LEU A 26 -3.68 -9.64 -4.29
C LEU A 26 -2.53 -10.30 -5.06
N ALA A 27 -2.82 -10.80 -6.25
CA ALA A 27 -1.84 -11.29 -7.20
C ALA A 27 -1.74 -10.35 -8.40
N MET A 28 -0.50 -10.06 -8.80
CA MET A 28 -0.21 -9.28 -10.00
C MET A 28 -0.05 -10.24 -11.19
N SER A 29 -0.88 -10.10 -12.23
CA SER A 29 -0.87 -11.01 -13.40
C SER A 29 0.51 -11.16 -14.07
N ASN A 30 1.31 -10.12 -14.00
CA ASN A 30 2.65 -9.99 -14.58
C ASN A 30 3.79 -10.31 -13.60
N HIS A 31 3.51 -10.50 -12.30
CA HIS A 31 4.51 -10.78 -11.27
C HIS A 31 4.01 -11.90 -10.33
N LYS A 32 3.94 -13.13 -10.84
CA LYS A 32 3.45 -14.30 -10.08
C LYS A 32 4.30 -14.64 -8.84
N GLU A 33 5.52 -14.11 -8.77
CA GLU A 33 6.46 -14.32 -7.67
C GLU A 33 6.16 -13.41 -6.46
N ILE A 34 5.25 -12.45 -6.61
CA ILE A 34 4.91 -11.48 -5.57
C ILE A 34 3.40 -11.48 -5.34
N LEU A 35 3.00 -11.72 -4.10
CA LEU A 35 1.69 -11.41 -3.57
C LEU A 35 1.75 -10.07 -2.84
N ILE A 36 0.63 -9.38 -2.81
CA ILE A 36 0.47 -8.15 -2.02
C ILE A 36 -0.52 -8.44 -0.92
N LEU A 37 -0.07 -8.35 0.33
CA LEU A 37 -0.96 -8.29 1.49
C LEU A 37 -1.39 -6.84 1.64
N GLN A 38 -2.69 -6.57 1.56
CA GLN A 38 -3.25 -5.22 1.63
C GLN A 38 -4.28 -5.15 2.75
N GLU A 39 -4.20 -4.13 3.59
CA GLU A 39 -5.24 -3.73 4.53
C GLU A 39 -5.79 -2.36 4.12
N CYS A 40 -7.12 -2.28 4.06
CA CYS A 40 -7.85 -1.05 3.85
C CYS A 40 -8.77 -0.81 5.04
N CYS A 41 -8.87 0.44 5.48
CA CYS A 41 -9.86 0.86 6.46
C CYS A 41 -10.35 2.27 6.15
N THR A 42 -11.62 2.51 6.45
CA THR A 42 -12.31 3.78 6.35
C THR A 42 -13.27 3.93 7.53
N ASP A 43 -13.30 5.12 8.12
CA ASP A 43 -14.26 5.53 9.13
C ASP A 43 -14.56 7.04 9.02
N ALA A 44 -15.24 7.61 10.01
CA ALA A 44 -15.60 9.03 10.02
C ALA A 44 -14.38 9.97 10.18
N THR A 45 -13.23 9.45 10.60
CA THR A 45 -12.01 10.21 10.88
C THR A 45 -11.03 10.21 9.71
N GLY A 46 -11.12 9.21 8.82
CA GLY A 46 -10.25 9.13 7.65
C GLY A 46 -10.26 7.76 7.00
N SER A 47 -9.29 7.53 6.13
CA SER A 47 -9.11 6.26 5.45
C SER A 47 -7.63 5.97 5.24
N TYR A 48 -7.26 4.70 5.22
CA TYR A 48 -5.91 4.29 4.85
C TYR A 48 -5.92 3.05 3.97
N VAL A 49 -4.83 2.91 3.23
CA VAL A 49 -4.47 1.69 2.53
C VAL A 49 -3.01 1.40 2.85
N ILE A 50 -2.74 0.26 3.47
CA ILE A 50 -1.39 -0.22 3.79
C ILE A 50 -1.20 -1.54 3.08
N PHE A 51 -0.04 -1.75 2.50
CA PHE A 51 0.27 -2.98 1.80
C PHE A 51 1.72 -3.36 1.92
N ALA A 52 1.99 -4.67 1.85
CA ALA A 52 3.31 -5.25 1.95
C ALA A 52 3.47 -6.33 0.86
N PRO A 53 4.54 -6.29 0.04
CA PRO A 53 4.90 -7.38 -0.84
C PRO A 53 5.35 -8.58 -0.02
N ILE A 54 4.91 -9.77 -0.42
CA ILE A 54 5.28 -11.05 0.19
C ILE A 54 5.42 -12.11 -0.90
N THR A 55 6.33 -13.06 -0.76
CA THR A 55 6.42 -14.18 -1.69
C THR A 55 5.36 -15.25 -1.37
N PRO A 56 4.90 -16.03 -2.37
CA PRO A 56 3.96 -17.13 -2.13
C PRO A 56 4.44 -18.12 -1.06
N ASP A 57 5.72 -18.45 -1.03
CA ASP A 57 6.30 -19.38 -0.05
C ASP A 57 6.16 -18.84 1.37
N VAL A 58 6.52 -17.57 1.61
CA VAL A 58 6.44 -16.95 2.93
C VAL A 58 4.98 -16.80 3.36
N PHE A 59 4.07 -16.45 2.43
CA PHE A 59 2.64 -16.41 2.70
C PHE A 59 2.10 -17.80 3.09
N GLN A 60 2.54 -18.85 2.38
CA GLN A 60 2.15 -20.23 2.68
C GLN A 60 2.63 -20.67 4.06
N SER A 61 3.89 -20.43 4.44
CA SER A 61 4.34 -20.80 5.79
C SER A 61 3.66 -19.96 6.89
N MET A 62 3.30 -18.69 6.62
CA MET A 62 2.47 -17.90 7.54
C MET A 62 1.09 -18.56 7.75
N LEU A 63 0.45 -19.06 6.70
CA LEU A 63 -0.84 -19.76 6.80
C LEU A 63 -0.75 -21.07 7.59
N TYR A 64 0.39 -21.77 7.51
CA TYR A 64 0.61 -23.01 8.26
C TYR A 64 1.18 -22.78 9.67
N GLY A 65 1.35 -21.53 10.09
CA GLY A 65 1.87 -21.19 11.43
C GLY A 65 3.33 -21.64 11.63
N VAL A 66 4.13 -21.64 10.56
CA VAL A 66 5.55 -21.97 10.64
C VAL A 66 6.30 -20.75 11.20
N ASP A 67 7.04 -20.94 12.29
CA ASP A 67 7.92 -19.91 12.83
C ASP A 67 9.05 -19.59 11.85
N GLN A 68 9.00 -18.41 11.26
CA GLN A 68 10.01 -17.89 10.33
C GLN A 68 10.04 -16.36 10.40
N ASP A 69 11.21 -15.76 10.17
CA ASP A 69 11.30 -14.32 9.98
C ASP A 69 10.60 -13.93 8.67
N ILE A 70 9.64 -13.01 8.74
CA ILE A 70 8.87 -12.54 7.57
C ILE A 70 9.42 -11.16 7.17
N PRO A 71 10.18 -11.05 6.07
CA PRO A 71 10.72 -9.76 5.62
C PRO A 71 9.62 -8.95 4.92
N LEU A 72 8.72 -8.37 5.69
CA LEU A 72 7.71 -7.43 5.17
C LEU A 72 8.31 -6.04 5.01
N MET A 73 7.99 -5.41 3.89
CA MET A 73 8.29 -4.00 3.63
C MET A 73 6.96 -3.27 3.45
N PRO A 74 6.28 -2.89 4.54
CA PRO A 74 5.02 -2.17 4.44
C PRO A 74 5.23 -0.77 3.87
N PHE A 75 4.28 -0.35 3.05
CA PHE A 75 4.13 1.01 2.59
C PHE A 75 2.65 1.31 2.33
N GLY A 76 2.30 2.58 2.19
CA GLY A 76 0.90 2.96 2.08
C GLY A 76 0.68 4.43 2.33
N PHE A 77 -0.59 4.77 2.52
CA PHE A 77 -0.99 6.14 2.77
C PHE A 77 -2.30 6.22 3.56
N SER A 78 -2.48 7.34 4.24
CA SER A 78 -3.73 7.73 4.88
C SER A 78 -4.22 9.07 4.35
N ILE A 79 -5.52 9.17 4.17
CA ILE A 79 -6.23 10.39 3.77
C ILE A 79 -7.15 10.77 4.92
N LEU A 80 -6.94 11.96 5.48
CA LEU A 80 -7.75 12.51 6.56
C LEU A 80 -8.34 13.85 6.11
N PRO A 81 -9.52 14.26 6.61
CA PRO A 81 -9.99 15.62 6.43
C PRO A 81 -9.00 16.58 7.08
N ASN A 82 -8.60 17.63 6.37
CA ASN A 82 -7.83 18.71 6.96
C ASN A 82 -8.81 19.70 7.58
N VAL A 83 -8.69 19.93 8.89
CA VAL A 83 -9.64 20.76 9.65
C VAL A 83 -8.89 21.94 10.26
N SER A 84 -9.19 23.14 9.75
CA SER A 84 -8.68 24.41 10.25
C SER A 84 -9.76 25.07 11.09
N GLY A 85 -9.82 24.74 12.39
CA GLY A 85 -10.89 25.21 13.28
C GLY A 85 -12.22 24.49 13.02
N SER A 86 -13.25 25.21 12.59
CA SER A 86 -14.56 24.62 12.22
C SER A 86 -14.76 24.48 10.69
N ILE A 87 -13.70 24.72 9.90
CA ILE A 87 -13.76 24.73 8.45
C ILE A 87 -13.02 23.49 7.92
N LEU A 88 -13.68 22.74 7.05
CA LEU A 88 -13.03 21.69 6.24
C LEU A 88 -12.19 22.37 5.16
N ASP A 89 -10.88 22.20 5.24
CA ASP A 89 -9.89 22.88 4.41
C ASP A 89 -9.05 21.87 3.62
N GLY A 90 -9.73 21.07 2.80
CA GLY A 90 -9.13 20.03 1.98
C GLY A 90 -8.82 18.73 2.74
N THR A 91 -7.79 18.03 2.29
CA THR A 91 -7.39 16.71 2.82
C THR A 91 -5.92 16.68 3.18
N LEU A 92 -5.58 16.05 4.31
CA LEU A 92 -4.23 15.72 4.69
C LEU A 92 -3.88 14.32 4.18
N LEU A 93 -2.93 14.25 3.23
CA LEU A 93 -2.35 13.01 2.75
C LEU A 93 -1.04 12.73 3.49
N THR A 94 -0.98 11.61 4.21
CA THR A 94 0.27 11.10 4.81
C THR A 94 0.67 9.83 4.10
N MET A 95 1.91 9.74 3.61
CA MET A 95 2.43 8.56 2.92
C MET A 95 3.62 7.98 3.68
N VAL A 96 3.73 6.66 3.71
CA VAL A 96 4.86 5.93 4.29
C VAL A 96 5.46 5.01 3.22
N PHE A 97 6.78 5.02 3.12
CA PHE A 97 7.52 4.18 2.18
C PHE A 97 8.68 3.52 2.91
N GLN A 98 8.82 2.21 2.74
CA GLN A 98 10.06 1.50 3.02
C GLN A 98 10.73 1.14 1.70
N ILE A 99 11.81 1.82 1.35
CA ILE A 99 12.52 1.65 0.07
C ILE A 99 13.94 1.16 0.35
N THR A 100 14.32 0.07 -0.29
CA THR A 100 15.70 -0.40 -0.30
C THR A 100 16.28 -0.21 -1.69
N VAL A 101 17.27 0.67 -1.81
CA VAL A 101 18.01 0.87 -3.06
C VAL A 101 19.39 0.24 -2.91
N LYS A 102 19.77 -0.62 -3.87
CA LYS A 102 21.07 -1.32 -3.86
C LYS A 102 21.93 -0.82 -5.02
N ASN A 103 23.25 -0.84 -4.83
CA ASN A 103 24.25 -0.59 -5.88
C ASN A 103 24.18 0.81 -6.53
N VAL A 104 23.81 1.84 -5.78
CA VAL A 104 23.81 3.25 -6.23
C VAL A 104 24.54 4.15 -5.24
N SER A 105 24.99 5.31 -5.70
CA SER A 105 25.50 6.36 -4.81
C SER A 105 24.37 6.95 -3.94
N SER A 106 24.71 7.49 -2.77
CA SER A 106 23.71 8.13 -1.89
C SER A 106 22.95 9.27 -2.58
N LYS A 107 23.61 10.01 -3.49
CA LYS A 107 22.97 11.05 -4.29
C LYS A 107 21.90 10.46 -5.22
N GLN A 108 22.24 9.43 -5.96
CA GLN A 108 21.30 8.73 -6.84
C GLN A 108 20.16 8.09 -6.05
N ALA A 109 20.43 7.54 -4.86
CA ALA A 109 19.40 6.98 -3.99
C ALA A 109 18.35 8.05 -3.62
N VAL A 110 18.78 9.25 -3.24
CA VAL A 110 17.86 10.36 -2.93
C VAL A 110 17.04 10.78 -4.15
N GLU A 111 17.67 10.86 -5.33
CA GLU A 111 16.97 11.18 -6.58
C GLU A 111 15.90 10.13 -6.92
N VAL A 112 16.25 8.83 -6.84
CA VAL A 112 15.32 7.71 -7.08
C VAL A 112 14.17 7.72 -6.07
N VAL A 113 14.46 7.83 -4.78
CA VAL A 113 13.43 7.86 -3.72
C VAL A 113 12.49 9.05 -3.92
N THR A 114 13.04 10.24 -4.21
CA THR A 114 12.24 11.45 -4.46
C THR A 114 11.32 11.26 -5.66
N GLN A 115 11.80 10.65 -6.74
CA GLN A 115 11.01 10.39 -7.94
C GLN A 115 9.87 9.41 -7.66
N ILE A 116 10.14 8.31 -6.95
CA ILE A 116 9.12 7.33 -6.55
C ILE A 116 8.01 7.99 -5.71
N VAL A 117 8.39 8.81 -4.73
CA VAL A 117 7.42 9.51 -3.86
C VAL A 117 6.56 10.49 -4.68
N LYS A 118 7.16 11.23 -5.61
CA LYS A 118 6.44 12.16 -6.50
C LYS A 118 5.45 11.44 -7.42
N GLU A 119 5.87 10.33 -8.02
CA GLU A 119 4.99 9.55 -8.90
C GLU A 119 3.83 8.91 -8.13
N ALA A 120 4.09 8.40 -6.92
CA ALA A 120 3.03 7.87 -6.06
C ALA A 120 2.03 8.97 -5.67
N LEU A 121 2.51 10.14 -5.25
CA LEU A 121 1.66 11.29 -4.95
C LEU A 121 0.76 11.66 -6.14
N GLN A 122 1.36 11.76 -7.34
CA GLN A 122 0.62 12.13 -8.54
C GLN A 122 -0.48 11.11 -8.87
N LYS A 123 -0.19 9.81 -8.78
CA LYS A 123 -1.19 8.75 -9.00
C LYS A 123 -2.31 8.76 -7.98
N ILE A 124 -2.02 9.07 -6.72
CA ILE A 124 -3.05 9.21 -5.68
C ILE A 124 -3.96 10.40 -6.01
N ILE A 125 -3.37 11.56 -6.36
CA ILE A 125 -4.13 12.75 -6.75
C ILE A 125 -5.02 12.48 -7.98
N GLU A 126 -4.51 11.75 -8.97
CA GLU A 126 -5.26 11.37 -10.17
C GLU A 126 -6.38 10.34 -9.90
N ALA A 127 -6.25 9.53 -8.85
CA ALA A 127 -7.26 8.55 -8.50
C ALA A 127 -8.41 9.14 -7.68
N VAL A 128 -8.20 10.31 -7.06
CA VAL A 128 -9.16 10.98 -6.17
C VAL A 128 -9.91 12.13 -6.88
N ASN A 129 -9.34 12.70 -7.95
CA ASN A 129 -10.00 13.71 -8.80
C ASN A 129 -10.69 13.08 -10.02
#